data_AF-A0A531MGU3-F1
#
_entry.id   AF-A0A531MGU3-F1
#
_cell.length_a   1.000
_cell.length_b   1.000
_cell.length_c   1.000
_cell.angle_alpha   90.00
_cell.angle_beta   90.00
_cell.angle_gamma   90.00
#
_symmetry.space_group_name_H-M   'P 1'
#
loop_
_entity.id
_entity.type
_entity.pdbx_description
1 polymer ?
#
loop_
_entity_poly.entity_id
_entity_poly.type
_entity_poly.pdbx_seq_one_letter_code
_entity_poly.pdbx_strand_id
1 'polypeptide(L)' 'MARETVEVVGVSAASPEAVWSVVSDFCGQWHPAIATIYAEHDARGTLVRAFTAHGEGTVYREQLTWLSDSDRTLAYT' A
#
# COMPACT_ATOMS: atom_id res chain seq x y z
N MET A 1 -10.06 -8.23 20.50
CA MET A 1 -8.59 -8.15 20.63
C MET A 1 -8.23 -6.69 20.84
N ALA A 2 -7.21 -6.38 21.64
CA ALA A 2 -6.74 -5.01 21.76
C ALA A 2 -6.12 -4.58 20.42
N ARG A 3 -6.49 -3.39 19.92
CA ARG A 3 -5.90 -2.78 18.73
C ARG A 3 -4.94 -1.70 19.19
N GLU A 4 -3.69 -1.80 18.80
CA GLU A 4 -2.73 -0.72 18.92
C GLU A 4 -2.81 0.16 17.67
N THR A 5 -2.72 1.48 17.85
CA THR A 5 -2.65 2.44 16.76
C THR A 5 -1.28 3.10 16.80
N VAL A 6 -0.55 3.00 15.70
CA VAL A 6 0.73 3.67 15.50
C VAL A 6 0.57 4.68 14.38
N GLU A 7 1.08 5.90 14.59
CA GLU A 7 1.10 6.96 13.60
C GLU A 7 2.56 7.37 13.32
N VAL A 8 2.90 7.48 12.04
CA VAL A 8 4.24 7.90 11.58
C VAL A 8 4.08 9.05 10.61
N VAL A 9 4.78 10.15 10.88
CA VAL A 9 4.80 11.34 10.02
C VAL A 9 6.21 11.54 9.48
N GLY A 10 6.32 11.70 8.17
CA GLY A 10 7.55 12.04 7.46
C GLY A 10 7.39 13.31 6.64
N VAL A 11 8.50 14.00 6.38
CA VAL A 11 8.53 15.20 5.53
C VAL A 11 9.33 14.91 4.27
N SER A 12 8.84 15.40 3.13
CA SER A 12 9.50 15.31 1.83
C SER A 12 9.56 16.69 1.18
N ALA A 13 10.62 16.94 0.41
CA ALA A 13 10.73 18.13 -0.44
C ALA A 13 9.93 17.99 -1.76
N ALA A 14 9.47 16.78 -2.09
CA ALA A 14 8.62 16.54 -3.25
C ALA A 14 7.24 17.17 -3.07
N SER A 15 6.60 17.55 -4.17
CA SER A 15 5.23 18.04 -4.10
C SER A 15 4.28 16.91 -3.68
N PRO A 16 3.14 17.23 -3.05
CA PRO A 16 2.13 16.23 -2.71
C PRO A 16 1.63 15.41 -3.90
N GLU A 17 1.53 16.01 -5.09
CA GLU A 17 1.11 15.33 -6.33
C GLU A 17 2.16 14.30 -6.76
N ALA A 18 3.45 14.66 -6.67
CA ALA A 18 4.54 13.76 -6.99
C ALA A 18 4.56 12.55 -6.04
N VAL A 19 4.38 12.78 -4.74
CA VAL A 19 4.27 11.70 -3.75
C VAL A 19 3.04 10.84 -4.02
N TRP A 20 1.88 11.47 -4.24
CA TRP A 20 0.64 10.75 -4.47
C TRP A 20 0.68 9.89 -5.72
N SER A 21 1.29 10.37 -6.82
CA SER A 21 1.42 9.60 -8.07
C SER A 21 2.18 8.28 -7.91
N VAL A 22 2.99 8.16 -6.86
CA VAL A 22 3.72 6.95 -6.51
C VAL A 22 2.90 6.06 -5.58
N VAL A 23 2.33 6.65 -4.52
CA VAL A 23 1.67 5.89 -3.44
C VAL A 23 0.26 5.43 -3.83
N SER A 24 -0.41 6.14 -4.74
CA SER A 24 -1.75 5.77 -5.24
C SER A 24 -1.74 4.55 -6.15
N ASP A 25 -0.58 4.22 -6.75
CA ASP A 25 -0.37 2.92 -7.39
C ASP A 25 -0.21 1.84 -6.29
N PHE A 26 -1.35 1.36 -5.80
CA PHE A 26 -1.42 0.44 -4.67
C PHE A 26 -0.61 -0.86 -4.89
N CYS A 27 -0.53 -1.32 -6.15
CA CYS A 27 0.25 -2.50 -6.54
C CYS A 27 1.64 -2.16 -7.10
N GLY A 28 2.03 -0.88 -7.08
CA GLY A 28 3.32 -0.41 -7.53
C GLY A 28 4.44 -0.80 -6.58
N GLN A 29 5.62 -1.12 -7.13
CA GLN A 29 6.79 -1.47 -6.34
C GLN A 29 7.56 -0.23 -5.86
N TRP A 30 6.91 0.62 -5.07
CA TRP A 30 7.52 1.84 -4.55
C TRP A 30 8.20 1.65 -3.18
N HIS A 31 7.74 0.68 -2.37
CA HIS A 31 8.23 0.50 -1.01
C HIS A 31 9.57 -0.27 -1.01
N PRO A 32 10.66 0.27 -0.42
CA PRO A 32 11.99 -0.34 -0.51
C PRO A 32 12.12 -1.75 0.07
N ALA A 33 11.23 -2.13 1.00
CA ALA A 33 11.24 -3.47 1.60
C ALA A 33 10.62 -4.55 0.69
N ILE A 34 9.86 -4.18 -0.35
CA ILE A 34 9.11 -5.12 -1.19
C ILE A 34 10.02 -5.69 -2.29
N ALA A 35 10.16 -7.00 -2.32
CA ALA A 35 10.94 -7.75 -3.29
C ALA A 35 10.15 -8.07 -4.58
N THR A 36 8.92 -8.53 -4.43
CA THR A 36 8.00 -8.84 -5.55
C THR A 36 6.62 -8.34 -5.21
N ILE A 37 5.87 -7.85 -6.19
CA ILE A 37 4.47 -7.44 -6.02
C ILE A 37 3.65 -7.81 -7.25
N TYR A 38 2.40 -8.20 -7.04
CA TYR A 38 1.44 -8.45 -8.11
C TYR A 38 0.01 -8.21 -7.63
N ALA A 39 -0.86 -7.87 -8.58
CA ALA A 39 -2.26 -7.64 -8.32
C ALA A 39 -3.03 -8.96 -8.29
N GLU A 40 -3.80 -9.16 -7.22
CA GLU A 40 -4.84 -10.17 -7.10
C GLU A 40 -6.21 -9.46 -6.99
N HIS A 41 -7.28 -10.19 -7.21
CA HIS A 41 -8.64 -9.73 -6.92
C HIS A 41 -9.34 -10.75 -6.04
N ASP A 42 -10.07 -10.30 -5.02
CA ASP A 42 -10.89 -11.18 -4.20
C ASP A 42 -12.14 -11.65 -4.96
N ALA A 43 -12.95 -12.50 -4.33
CA ALA A 43 -14.20 -13.00 -4.92
C ALA A 43 -15.24 -11.92 -5.25
N ARG A 44 -15.09 -10.70 -4.71
CA ARG A 44 -15.96 -9.53 -4.94
C ARG A 44 -15.35 -8.57 -5.97
N GLY A 45 -14.17 -8.87 -6.51
CA GLY A 45 -13.43 -8.00 -7.41
C GLY A 45 -12.70 -6.86 -6.71
N THR A 46 -12.54 -6.91 -5.37
CA THR A 46 -11.73 -5.93 -4.65
C THR A 46 -10.26 -6.15 -4.96
N LEU A 47 -9.51 -5.07 -5.20
CA LEU A 47 -8.09 -5.13 -5.46
C LEU A 47 -7.31 -5.56 -4.20
N VAL A 48 -6.46 -6.56 -4.35
CA VAL A 48 -5.55 -7.07 -3.33
C VAL A 48 -4.14 -6.98 -3.88
N ARG A 49 -3.22 -6.37 -3.14
CA ARG A 49 -1.79 -6.47 -3.46
C ARG A 49 -1.22 -7.69 -2.76
N ALA A 50 -0.57 -8.57 -3.52
CA ALA A 50 0.16 -9.70 -3.00
C ALA A 50 1.67 -9.46 -3.19
N PHE A 51 2.45 -9.56 -2.13
CA PHE A 51 3.87 -9.23 -2.17
C PHE A 51 4.73 -10.06 -1.23
N THR A 52 6.03 -10.06 -1.49
CA THR A 52 7.06 -10.61 -0.59
C THR A 52 8.01 -9.50 -0.17
N ALA A 53 8.56 -9.59 1.04
CA ALA A 53 9.63 -8.71 1.49
C ALA A 53 11.01 -9.33 1.19
N HIS A 54 12.03 -8.49 1.07
CA HIS A 54 13.40 -8.97 0.89
C HIS A 54 13.86 -9.84 2.07
N GLY A 55 14.36 -11.04 1.78
CA GLY A 55 14.84 -11.98 2.79
C GLY A 55 13.76 -12.84 3.44
N GLU A 56 12.50 -12.69 3.01
CA GLU A 56 11.36 -13.45 3.51
C GLU A 56 10.76 -14.37 2.43
N GLY A 57 10.22 -15.51 2.85
CA GLY A 57 9.44 -16.42 1.98
C GLY A 57 7.93 -16.23 2.09
N THR A 58 7.49 -15.34 2.98
CA THR A 58 6.06 -15.10 3.26
C THR A 58 5.44 -14.24 2.18
N VAL A 59 4.28 -14.68 1.69
CA VAL A 59 3.43 -13.85 0.82
C VAL A 59 2.41 -13.12 1.68
N TYR A 60 2.54 -11.81 1.73
CA TYR A 60 1.58 -10.90 2.36
C TYR A 60 0.47 -10.56 1.36
N ARG A 61 -0.74 -10.34 1.89
CA ARG A 61 -1.88 -9.86 1.11
C ARG A 61 -2.52 -8.70 1.84
N GLU A 62 -2.70 -7.59 1.14
CA GLU A 62 -3.38 -6.42 1.67
C GLU A 62 -4.47 -6.01 0.69
N GLN A 63 -5.68 -5.86 1.21
CA GLN A 63 -6.86 -5.49 0.45
C GLN A 63 -7.04 -3.98 0.48
N LEU A 64 -7.20 -3.36 -0.69
CA LEU A 64 -7.55 -1.95 -0.76
C LEU A 64 -8.98 -1.73 -0.26
N THR A 65 -9.14 -0.88 0.75
CA THR A 65 -10.46 -0.59 1.37
C THR A 65 -10.94 0.83 1.09
N TRP A 66 -10.01 1.74 0.77
CA TRP A 66 -10.32 3.13 0.43
C TRP A 66 -9.22 3.72 -0.46
N LEU A 67 -9.64 4.51 -1.45
CA LEU A 67 -8.75 5.33 -2.28
C LEU A 67 -9.48 6.62 -2.63
N SER A 68 -8.88 7.76 -2.27
CA SER A 68 -9.38 9.10 -2.61
C SER A 68 -8.25 9.94 -3.18
N ASP A 69 -8.35 10.26 -4.47
CA ASP A 69 -7.37 11.13 -5.14
C ASP A 69 -7.48 12.60 -4.71
N SER A 70 -8.69 13.06 -4.36
CA SER A 70 -8.90 14.42 -3.89
C SER A 70 -8.28 14.64 -2.52
N ASP A 71 -8.42 13.65 -1.62
CA ASP A 71 -7.91 13.73 -0.25
C ASP A 71 -6.51 13.15 -0.11
N ARG A 72 -5.97 12.56 -1.19
CA ARG A 72 -4.66 11.86 -1.25
C ARG A 72 -4.51 10.86 -0.11
N THR A 73 -5.56 10.08 0.10
CA THR A 73 -5.67 9.13 1.20
C THR A 73 -6.00 7.76 0.65
N LEU A 74 -5.29 6.74 1.13
CA LEU A 74 -5.60 5.34 0.89
C LEU A 74 -5.64 4.58 2.22
N ALA A 75 -6.42 3.50 2.27
CA ALA A 75 -6.43 2.59 3.41
C ALA A 75 -6.53 1.14 2.93
N TYR A 76 -5.92 0.24 3.69
CA TYR A 76 -5.90 -1.19 3.41
C TYR A 76 -5.92 -2.01 4.71
N THR A 77 -6.21 -3.31 4.57
CA THR A 77 -6.18 -4.29 5.67
C THR A 77 -5.60 -5.61 5.23
#